data_AF-A0A8T4MIU2-F1
#
_entry.id   AF-A0A8T4MIU2-F1
#
_cell.length_a   1.000
_cell.length_b   1.000
_cell.length_c   1.000
_cell.angle_alpha   90.00
_cell.angle_beta   90.00
_cell.angle_gamma   90.00
#
_symmetry.space_group_name_H-M   'P 1'
#
loop_
_entity.id
_entity.type
_entity.pdbx_description
1 polymer ?
#
loop_
_entity_poly.entity_id
_entity_poly.type
_entity_poly.pdbx_seq_one_letter_code
_entity_poly.pdbx_strand_id
1 'polypeptide(L)'
;MNLVDLQPKGRIVFIGDTHGEYTTSQRIVVNHLKPNTRLVFLGDYVDRGPESRENADYLLELRKKHPRKVYLLQGNHEGYKTKGFLNANFWESLSKSEANYYHEEFSKLPSGLLLQGVVEYGCGRGSSLIIILPGS
;
A
#
# COMPACT_ATOMS: atom_id res chain seq x y z
N MET A 1 2.33 16.32 8.51
CA MET A 1 1.33 15.57 7.73
C MET A 1 1.71 15.73 6.26
N ASN A 2 2.09 14.65 5.59
CA ASN A 2 2.49 14.67 4.19
C ASN A 2 1.32 14.12 3.35
N LEU A 3 0.79 14.92 2.43
CA LEU A 3 -0.37 14.56 1.62
C LEU A 3 0.01 14.51 0.15
N VAL A 4 -0.54 13.54 -0.57
CA VAL A 4 -0.45 13.50 -2.04
C VAL A 4 -1.74 14.05 -2.63
N ASP A 5 -1.63 15.08 -3.46
CA ASP A 5 -2.72 15.53 -4.32
C ASP A 5 -2.75 14.64 -5.58
N LEU A 6 -3.83 13.86 -5.73
CA LEU A 6 -4.03 12.99 -6.87
C LEU A 6 -5.20 13.48 -7.71
N GLN A 7 -4.86 13.99 -8.90
CA GLN A 7 -5.83 14.43 -9.89
C GLN A 7 -6.50 13.21 -10.55
N PRO A 8 -7.85 13.18 -10.68
CA PRO A 8 -8.58 12.06 -11.27
C PRO A 8 -8.31 12.01 -12.79
N LYS A 9 -7.30 11.23 -13.19
CA LYS A 9 -7.02 10.97 -14.61
C LYS A 9 -6.99 9.47 -14.84
N GLY A 10 -7.89 9.00 -15.69
CA GLY A 10 -8.10 7.57 -15.89
C GLY A 10 -8.62 6.86 -14.63
N ARG A 11 -8.43 5.55 -14.60
CA ARG A 11 -8.92 4.70 -13.52
C ARG A 11 -8.01 4.77 -12.31
N ILE A 12 -8.57 4.95 -11.13
CA ILE A 12 -7.83 4.77 -9.87
C ILE A 12 -8.41 3.55 -9.17
N VAL A 13 -7.52 2.67 -8.71
CA VAL A 13 -7.84 1.46 -7.96
C VAL A 13 -7.23 1.62 -6.59
N PHE A 14 -8.07 1.73 -5.57
CA PHE A 14 -7.61 1.71 -4.19
C PHE A 14 -7.50 0.28 -3.68
N ILE A 15 -6.53 0.01 -2.84
CA ILE A 15 -6.27 -1.31 -2.26
C ILE A 15 -6.10 -1.11 -0.76
N GLY A 16 -6.95 -1.78 0.01
CA GLY A 16 -6.86 -1.81 1.46
C GLY A 16 -5.67 -2.63 1.97
N ASP A 17 -5.74 -2.98 3.25
CA ASP A 17 -4.69 -3.68 3.98
C ASP A 17 -4.31 -4.98 3.28
N THR A 18 -3.01 -5.23 3.16
CA THR A 18 -2.49 -6.45 2.51
C THR A 18 -1.93 -7.44 3.51
N HIS A 19 -1.55 -7.00 4.72
CA HIS A 19 -1.12 -7.84 5.84
C HIS A 19 -0.13 -8.95 5.44
N GLY A 20 0.87 -8.59 4.65
CA GLY A 20 1.90 -9.52 4.19
C GLY A 20 1.46 -10.55 3.14
N GLU A 21 0.26 -10.45 2.55
CA GLU A 21 -0.18 -11.35 1.48
C GLU A 21 0.46 -11.02 0.13
N TYR A 22 1.73 -11.41 -0.05
CA TYR A 22 2.51 -11.16 -1.26
C TYR A 22 1.80 -11.63 -2.54
N THR A 23 1.30 -12.87 -2.55
CA THR A 23 0.61 -13.45 -3.73
C THR A 23 -0.63 -12.63 -4.12
N THR A 24 -1.38 -12.12 -3.14
CA THR A 24 -2.57 -11.29 -3.38
C THR A 24 -2.17 -9.95 -3.98
N SER A 25 -1.15 -9.28 -3.43
CA SER A 25 -0.58 -8.04 -3.98
C SER A 25 -0.13 -8.21 -5.43
N GLN A 26 0.57 -9.29 -5.75
CA GLN A 26 0.98 -9.56 -7.13
C GLN A 26 -0.21 -9.72 -8.08
N ARG A 27 -1.23 -10.50 -7.69
CA ARG A 27 -2.44 -10.71 -8.50
C ARG A 27 -3.15 -9.40 -8.79
N ILE A 28 -3.32 -8.56 -7.77
CA ILE A 28 -3.91 -7.22 -7.90
C ILE A 28 -3.13 -6.39 -8.92
N VAL A 29 -1.80 -6.36 -8.81
CA VAL A 29 -0.95 -5.57 -9.71
C VAL A 29 -1.06 -6.07 -11.15
N VAL A 30 -1.00 -7.38 -11.38
CA VAL A 30 -1.16 -7.98 -12.73
C VAL A 30 -2.52 -7.64 -13.35
N ASN A 31 -3.57 -7.70 -12.54
CA ASN A 31 -4.94 -7.45 -13.00
C ASN A 31 -5.24 -5.97 -13.24
N HIS A 32 -4.67 -5.06 -12.45
CA HIS A 32 -5.09 -3.67 -12.42
C HIS A 32 -4.04 -2.65 -12.91
N LEU A 33 -2.73 -2.96 -12.92
CA LEU A 33 -1.70 -2.04 -13.42
C LEU A 33 -1.70 -1.96 -14.96
N LYS A 34 -2.63 -1.19 -15.52
CA LYS A 34 -2.83 -0.99 -16.97
C LYS A 34 -2.36 0.41 -17.41
N PRO A 35 -2.29 0.72 -18.73
CA PRO A 35 -1.83 2.01 -19.22
C PRO A 35 -2.50 3.23 -18.56
N ASN A 36 -3.82 3.19 -18.36
CA ASN A 36 -4.62 4.28 -17.80
C ASN A 36 -5.14 3.99 -16.39
N THR A 37 -4.42 3.17 -15.61
CA THR A 37 -4.76 2.86 -14.22
C THR A 37 -3.68 3.32 -13.27
N ARG A 38 -4.09 3.86 -12.12
CA ARG A 38 -3.26 4.10 -10.95
C ARG A 38 -3.70 3.22 -9.81
N LEU A 39 -2.74 2.64 -9.10
CA LEU A 39 -2.96 1.85 -7.90
C LEU A 39 -2.60 2.70 -6.68
N VAL A 40 -3.48 2.74 -5.69
CA VAL A 40 -3.26 3.43 -4.42
C VAL A 40 -3.44 2.42 -3.31
N PHE A 41 -2.34 1.98 -2.70
CA PHE A 41 -2.39 1.13 -1.53
C PHE A 41 -2.51 1.99 -0.28
N LEU A 42 -3.41 1.60 0.64
CA LEU A 42 -3.84 2.43 1.76
C LEU A 42 -3.00 2.27 3.03
N GLY A 43 -2.11 1.28 3.09
CA GLY A 43 -1.26 0.99 4.25
C GLY A 43 -1.33 -0.47 4.66
N ASP A 44 -0.77 -0.78 5.84
CA ASP A 44 -0.79 -2.09 6.49
C ASP A 44 -0.31 -3.21 5.55
N TYR A 45 0.93 -3.03 5.09
CA TYR A 45 1.66 -3.93 4.19
C TYR A 45 2.26 -5.12 4.91
N VAL A 46 2.56 -4.94 6.19
CA VAL A 46 3.23 -5.90 7.05
C VAL A 46 2.25 -6.45 8.09
N ASP A 47 2.74 -7.38 8.92
CA ASP A 47 2.04 -8.16 9.95
C ASP A 47 1.38 -9.48 9.53
N ARG A 48 1.32 -10.41 10.51
CA ARG A 48 0.59 -11.69 10.54
C ARG A 48 0.97 -12.78 9.51
N GLY A 49 1.70 -12.47 8.44
CA GLY A 49 2.10 -13.45 7.41
C GLY A 49 3.61 -13.73 7.32
N PRO A 50 4.04 -14.96 6.96
CA PRO A 50 5.45 -15.28 6.71
C PRO A 50 6.03 -14.51 5.51
N GLU A 51 5.17 -14.04 4.59
CA GLU A 51 5.56 -13.32 3.38
C GLU A 51 5.57 -11.77 3.56
N SER A 52 5.54 -11.27 4.80
CA SER A 52 5.48 -9.83 5.09
C SER A 52 6.66 -9.06 4.49
N ARG A 53 7.83 -9.67 4.50
CA ARG A 53 9.06 -9.08 3.94
C ARG A 53 8.98 -8.99 2.42
N GLU A 54 8.61 -10.10 1.78
CA GLU A 54 8.45 -10.21 0.34
C GLU A 54 7.39 -9.23 -0.17
N ASN A 55 6.27 -9.10 0.55
CA ASN A 55 5.23 -8.14 0.23
C ASN A 55 5.72 -6.69 0.34
N ALA A 56 6.41 -6.35 1.44
CA ALA A 56 6.96 -5.01 1.64
C ALA A 56 7.99 -4.63 0.56
N ASP A 57 8.94 -5.51 0.29
CA ASP A 57 9.98 -5.31 -0.73
C ASP A 57 9.36 -5.14 -2.12
N TYR A 58 8.41 -6.01 -2.47
CA TYR A 58 7.69 -5.95 -3.74
C TYR A 58 6.97 -4.62 -3.94
N LEU A 59 6.21 -4.15 -2.95
CA LEU A 59 5.47 -2.90 -3.05
C LEU A 59 6.40 -1.69 -3.12
N LEU A 60 7.46 -1.66 -2.31
CA LEU A 60 8.47 -0.59 -2.33
C LEU A 60 9.19 -0.51 -3.69
N GLU A 61 9.58 -1.65 -4.27
CA GLU A 61 10.14 -1.71 -5.61
C GLU A 61 9.15 -1.26 -6.69
N LEU A 62 7.89 -1.71 -6.58
CA LEU A 62 6.84 -1.36 -7.54
C LEU A 62 6.58 0.15 -7.56
N ARG A 63 6.56 0.80 -6.39
CA ARG A 63 6.50 2.26 -6.25
C ARG A 63 7.67 2.93 -6.97
N LYS A 64 8.90 2.44 -6.78
CA LYS A 64 10.12 2.97 -7.43
C LYS A 64 10.07 2.81 -8.95
N LYS A 65 9.56 1.66 -9.44
CA LYS A 65 9.44 1.35 -10.87
C LYS A 65 8.33 2.12 -11.57
N HIS A 66 7.25 2.45 -10.86
CA HIS A 66 6.05 3.09 -11.42
C HIS A 66 5.60 4.32 -10.61
N PRO A 67 6.46 5.35 -10.43
CA PRO A 67 6.22 6.45 -9.48
C PRO A 67 5.04 7.36 -9.84
N ARG A 68 4.53 7.29 -11.09
CA ARG A 68 3.35 8.05 -11.56
C ARG A 68 2.07 7.22 -11.60
N LYS A 69 2.14 5.95 -11.19
CA LYS A 69 1.02 5.00 -11.25
C LYS A 69 0.79 4.26 -9.95
N VAL A 70 1.81 4.03 -9.15
CA VAL A 70 1.71 3.27 -7.90
C VAL A 70 2.02 4.20 -6.74
N TYR A 71 1.03 4.36 -5.86
CA TYR A 71 1.10 5.17 -4.66
C TYR A 71 0.93 4.24 -3.47
N LEU A 72 1.81 4.39 -2.47
CA LEU A 72 1.74 3.70 -1.20
C LEU A 72 1.50 4.77 -0.13
N LEU A 73 0.44 4.63 0.66
CA LEU A 73 0.21 5.44 1.85
C LEU A 73 0.82 4.77 3.08
N GLN A 74 1.09 5.53 4.12
CA GLN A 74 1.50 4.98 5.40
C GLN A 74 0.27 4.49 6.17
N GLY A 75 0.23 3.21 6.55
CA GLY A 75 -0.75 2.66 7.48
C GLY A 75 -0.27 2.76 8.93
N ASN A 76 -1.04 2.15 9.83
CA ASN A 76 -0.74 2.20 11.26
C ASN A 76 0.39 1.24 11.64
N HIS A 77 0.60 0.18 10.85
CA HIS A 77 1.62 -0.84 11.09
C HIS A 77 3.03 -0.44 10.60
N GLU A 78 3.11 0.57 9.73
CA GLU A 78 4.36 1.11 9.21
C GLU A 78 4.98 2.19 10.13
N GLY A 79 4.24 2.65 11.15
CA GLY A 79 4.66 3.64 12.12
C GLY A 79 5.31 3.01 13.34
N TYR A 80 6.63 3.20 13.51
CA TYR A 80 7.40 2.73 14.66
C TYR A 80 6.94 3.41 15.96
N LYS A 81 5.86 2.92 16.59
CA LYS A 81 5.46 3.16 17.99
C LYS A 81 4.15 2.51 18.44
N THR A 82 3.56 1.56 17.71
CA THR A 82 2.54 0.68 18.31
C THR A 82 3.21 -0.31 19.25
N LYS A 83 3.63 0.18 20.43
CA LYS A 83 3.93 -0.66 21.58
C LYS A 83 2.68 -1.51 21.87
N GLY A 84 2.79 -2.80 21.59
CA GLY A 84 2.10 -3.83 22.36
C GLY A 84 0.61 -4.03 22.10
N PHE A 85 0.11 -3.84 20.87
CA PHE A 85 -1.28 -4.23 20.59
C PHE A 85 -1.49 -5.30 19.52
N LEU A 86 -0.52 -5.62 18.68
CA LEU A 86 -0.70 -6.63 17.63
C LEU A 86 0.58 -7.45 17.49
N ASN A 87 0.44 -8.76 17.30
CA ASN A 87 1.53 -9.75 17.15
C ASN A 87 2.39 -9.43 15.92
N ALA A 88 3.28 -8.45 16.04
CA ALA A 88 4.05 -7.89 14.93
C ALA A 88 5.31 -8.73 14.66
N ASN A 89 5.09 -9.97 14.21
CA ASN A 89 6.16 -10.92 13.85
C ASN A 89 7.17 -10.32 12.87
N PHE A 90 6.74 -9.37 12.03
CA PHE A 90 7.59 -8.74 11.03
C PHE A 90 8.75 -7.99 11.69
N TRP A 91 8.48 -6.97 12.52
CA TRP A 91 9.52 -6.12 13.09
C TRP A 91 10.46 -6.88 14.04
N GLU A 92 9.94 -7.89 14.75
CA GLU A 92 10.72 -8.77 15.62
C GLU A 92 11.64 -9.72 14.84
N SER A 93 11.27 -10.08 13.61
CA SER A 93 12.08 -10.97 12.75
C SER A 93 13.29 -10.29 12.10
N LEU A 94 13.35 -8.95 12.13
CA LEU A 94 14.36 -8.18 11.41
C LEU A 94 15.62 -7.95 12.24
N SER A 95 16.77 -7.97 11.57
CA SER A 95 17.99 -7.38 12.13
C SER A 95 17.82 -5.86 12.32
N LYS A 96 18.65 -5.27 13.17
CA LYS A 96 18.66 -3.82 13.41
C LYS A 96 18.84 -3.00 12.12
N SER A 97 19.69 -3.46 11.20
CA SER A 97 19.90 -2.81 9.90
C SER A 97 18.66 -2.86 9.01
N GLU A 98 17.96 -3.99 8.98
CA GLU A 98 16.73 -4.14 8.18
C GLU A 98 15.59 -3.31 8.77
N ALA A 99 15.43 -3.35 10.09
CA ALA A 99 14.44 -2.52 10.78
C ALA A 99 14.65 -1.03 10.48
N ASN A 100 15.90 -0.55 10.51
CA ASN A 100 16.24 0.82 10.12
C ASN A 100 15.90 1.11 8.66
N TYR A 101 16.22 0.19 7.74
CA TYR A 101 15.90 0.33 6.33
C TYR A 101 14.39 0.49 6.09
N TYR A 102 13.56 -0.42 6.61
CA TYR A 102 12.11 -0.34 6.45
C TYR A 102 11.55 0.91 7.12
N HIS A 103 12.07 1.28 8.29
CA HIS A 103 11.67 2.51 8.95
C HIS A 103 11.91 3.74 8.07
N GLU A 104 13.09 3.87 7.48
CA GLU A 104 13.42 4.98 6.59
C GLU A 104 12.55 4.98 5.34
N GLU A 105 12.34 3.82 4.70
CA GLU A 105 11.50 3.73 3.49
C GLU A 105 10.03 4.05 3.78
N PHE A 106 9.49 3.53 4.87
CA PHE A 106 8.10 3.78 5.27
C PHE A 106 7.88 5.21 5.77
N SER A 107 8.87 5.85 6.41
CA SER A 107 8.77 7.27 6.81
C SER A 107 8.66 8.23 5.61
N LYS A 108 9.07 7.79 4.41
CA LYS A 108 8.94 8.55 3.16
C LYS A 108 7.55 8.43 2.54
N LEU A 109 6.67 7.60 3.10
CA LEU A 109 5.31 7.42 2.60
C LEU A 109 4.41 8.57 3.08
N PRO A 110 3.54 9.10 2.21
CA PRO A 110 2.53 10.08 2.63
C PRO A 110 1.53 9.44 3.59
N SER A 111 1.05 10.23 4.55
CA SER A 111 0.05 9.80 5.55
C SER A 111 -1.39 9.87 5.04
N GLY A 112 -1.59 10.33 3.81
CA GLY A 112 -2.92 10.51 3.23
C GLY A 112 -2.87 11.03 1.81
N LEU A 113 -4.04 11.01 1.17
CA LEU A 113 -4.23 11.44 -0.21
C LEU A 113 -5.46 12.33 -0.31
N LEU A 114 -5.32 13.43 -1.04
CA LEU A 114 -6.44 14.28 -1.46
C LEU A 114 -6.84 13.86 -2.88
N LEU A 115 -8.11 13.52 -3.03
CA LEU A 115 -8.72 13.19 -4.31
C LEU A 115 -9.87 14.16 -4.56
N GLN A 116 -9.82 14.87 -5.68
CA GLN A 116 -10.93 15.73 -6.12
C GLN A 116 -11.82 14.94 -7.07
N GLY A 117 -13.13 14.78 -6.79
CA GLY A 117 -14.08 14.12 -7.70
C GLY A 117 -15.17 13.28 -7.03
N VAL A 118 -15.99 12.61 -7.85
CA VAL A 118 -17.05 11.68 -7.41
C VAL A 118 -16.48 10.27 -7.26
N VAL A 119 -16.87 9.56 -6.18
CA VAL A 119 -16.36 8.23 -5.84
C VAL A 119 -17.43 7.15 -6.07
N GLU A 120 -17.09 6.13 -6.85
CA GLU A 120 -17.91 4.92 -6.99
C GLU A 120 -17.18 3.71 -6.36
N TYR A 121 -17.93 2.91 -5.60
CA TYR A 121 -17.39 1.81 -4.79
C TYR A 121 -17.79 0.45 -5.36
N GLY A 122 -16.83 -0.46 -5.54
CA GLY A 122 -17.07 -1.86 -5.91
C GLY A 122 -16.40 -2.79 -4.91
N CYS A 123 -17.19 -3.62 -4.21
CA CYS A 123 -16.64 -4.64 -3.29
C CYS A 123 -16.45 -5.96 -4.04
N GLY A 124 -15.19 -6.40 -4.20
CA GLY A 124 -14.87 -7.77 -4.62
C GLY A 124 -14.99 -8.71 -3.42
N ARG A 125 -15.52 -9.93 -3.62
CA ARG A 125 -15.64 -10.92 -2.53
C ARG A 125 -14.25 -11.27 -1.97
N GLY A 126 -14.00 -10.94 -0.71
CA GLY A 126 -12.77 -11.28 0.03
C GLY A 126 -11.85 -10.08 0.27
N SER A 127 -12.07 -9.41 1.40
CA SER A 127 -11.12 -8.60 2.17
C SER A 127 -10.47 -7.33 1.58
N SER A 128 -10.48 -7.08 0.27
CA SER A 128 -9.85 -5.85 -0.28
C SER A 128 -10.90 -4.90 -0.85
N LEU A 129 -11.07 -3.73 -0.22
CA LEU A 129 -11.89 -2.65 -0.77
C LEU A 129 -11.20 -2.10 -2.03
N ILE A 130 -11.78 -2.37 -3.20
CA ILE A 130 -11.31 -1.86 -4.49
C ILE A 130 -12.20 -0.69 -4.93
N ILE A 131 -11.76 0.53 -4.68
CA ILE A 131 -12.47 1.73 -5.16
C ILE A 131 -12.03 1.98 -6.59
N ILE A 132 -12.97 2.05 -7.54
CA ILE A 132 -12.72 2.25 -8.97
C ILE A 132 -13.31 3.60 -9.36
N LEU A 133 -12.46 4.54 -9.75
CA LEU A 133 -12.91 5.86 -10.23
C LEU A 133 -12.93 5.91 -11.76
N PRO A 134 -14.01 6.37 -12.41
CA PRO A 134 -13.93 6.80 -13.79
C PRO A 134 -13.14 8.12 -13.88
N GLY A 135 -12.19 8.18 -14.82
CA GLY A 135 -11.56 9.45 -15.18
C GLY A 135 -12.37 10.11 -16.28
N SER A 136 -12.70 11.39 -16.11
CA SER A 136 -13.25 12.25 -17.17
C SER A 136 -12.27 12.38 -18.33
#